data_AF-A0A7C3UQV8-F1
#
_entry.id   AF-A0A7C3UQV8-F1
#
_cell.length_a   1.000
_cell.length_b   1.000
_cell.length_c   1.000
_cell.angle_alpha   90.00
_cell.angle_beta   90.00
_cell.angle_gamma   90.00
#
_symmetry.space_group_name_H-M   'P 1'
#
loop_
_entity.id
_entity.type
_entity.pdbx_description
1 polymer ?
#
loop_
_entity_poly.entity_id
_entity_poly.type
_entity_poly.pdbx_seq_one_letter_code
_entity_poly.pdbx_strand_id
1 'polypeptide(L)'
;MLKEIIVSDDEYETRAALLENKVLAELFIERKGERYILGNIYKGRVTSVLPGMQAAFVDIGLDRNAFLHVSDITHHLEEFEEFENSIAVEEKGTSKKGGETKKGEQPSIRDLLKKGQEILV
;
A
#
# COMPACT_ATOMS: atom_id res chain seq x y z
N MET A 1 -2.97 -7.33 -31.92
CA MET A 1 -1.79 -6.47 -31.69
C MET A 1 -0.76 -7.31 -30.95
N LEU A 2 0.46 -7.41 -31.47
CA LEU A 2 1.50 -8.25 -30.86
C LEU A 2 2.25 -7.41 -29.80
N LYS A 3 2.32 -7.92 -28.57
CA LYS A 3 3.13 -7.33 -27.49
C LYS A 3 4.21 -8.32 -27.07
N GLU A 4 5.44 -7.85 -26.89
CA GLU A 4 6.56 -8.66 -26.44
C GLU A 4 7.33 -7.92 -25.35
N ILE A 5 7.84 -8.66 -24.37
CA ILE A 5 8.74 -8.13 -23.36
C ILE A 5 10.11 -8.76 -23.61
N ILE A 6 11.13 -7.93 -23.80
CA ILE A 6 12.53 -8.36 -23.91
C ILE A 6 13.26 -7.97 -22.63
N VAL A 7 13.88 -8.95 -21.96
CA VAL A 7 14.68 -8.72 -20.74
C VAL A 7 16.15 -8.97 -21.04
N SER A 8 17.01 -8.04 -20.62
CA SER A 8 18.47 -8.12 -20.69
C SER A 8 19.01 -7.89 -19.29
N ASP A 9 19.72 -8.86 -18.75
CA ASP A 9 20.36 -8.78 -17.43
C ASP A 9 21.89 -8.73 -17.59
N ASP A 10 22.54 -7.77 -16.92
CA ASP A 10 23.98 -7.54 -16.96
C ASP A 10 24.57 -7.35 -15.54
N GLU A 11 25.89 -7.23 -15.44
CA GLU A 11 26.57 -7.00 -14.17
C GLU A 11 26.12 -5.71 -13.48
N TYR A 12 25.75 -4.64 -14.20
CA TYR A 12 25.47 -3.32 -13.61
C TYR A 12 24.00 -2.91 -13.66
N GLU A 13 23.23 -3.45 -14.61
CA GLU A 13 21.83 -3.08 -14.83
C GLU A 13 21.00 -4.24 -15.37
N THR A 14 19.71 -4.22 -15.04
CA THR A 14 18.68 -5.06 -15.63
C THR A 14 17.78 -4.15 -16.47
N ARG A 15 17.52 -4.52 -17.72
CA ARG A 15 16.68 -3.76 -18.66
C ARG A 15 15.51 -4.60 -19.12
N ALA A 16 14.33 -3.99 -19.20
CA ALA A 16 13.14 -4.59 -19.80
C ALA A 16 12.55 -3.65 -20.85
N ALA A 17 12.31 -4.14 -22.06
CA ALA A 17 11.71 -3.39 -23.15
C ALA A 17 10.35 -3.98 -23.52
N LEU A 18 9.30 -3.15 -23.55
CA LEU A 18 8.01 -3.49 -24.12
C LEU A 18 8.01 -3.12 -25.60
N LEU A 19 7.85 -4.12 -26.46
CA LEU A 19 7.66 -3.95 -27.89
C LEU A 19 6.19 -4.10 -28.24
N GLU A 20 5.69 -3.21 -29.08
CA GLU A 20 4.38 -3.31 -29.71
C GLU A 20 4.57 -3.39 -31.23
N ASN A 21 4.17 -4.51 -31.83
CA ASN A 21 4.40 -4.81 -33.25
C ASN A 21 5.88 -4.61 -33.66
N LYS A 22 6.81 -5.12 -32.83
CA LYS A 22 8.27 -5.00 -33.01
C LYS A 22 8.83 -3.57 -32.91
N VAL A 23 8.02 -2.58 -32.51
CA VAL A 23 8.46 -1.21 -32.24
C VAL A 23 8.57 -1.00 -30.73
N LEU A 24 9.64 -0.36 -30.26
CA LEU A 24 9.82 -0.01 -28.85
C LEU A 24 8.74 0.95 -28.39
N ALA A 25 7.95 0.52 -27.40
CA ALA A 25 6.94 1.33 -26.74
C ALA A 25 7.48 1.90 -25.42
N GLU A 26 8.04 1.04 -24.55
CA GLU A 26 8.57 1.43 -23.23
C GLU A 26 9.90 0.73 -22.94
N LEU A 27 10.75 1.40 -22.17
CA LEU A 27 12.03 0.88 -21.69
C LEU A 27 12.18 1.14 -20.19
N PHE A 28 12.40 0.08 -19.44
CA PHE A 28 12.67 0.09 -18.01
C PHE A 28 14.13 -0.29 -17.79
N ILE A 29 14.81 0.45 -16.92
CA ILE A 29 16.21 0.20 -16.55
C ILE A 29 16.29 0.24 -15.02
N GLU A 30 16.73 -0.85 -14.43
CA GLU A 30 17.03 -0.96 -13.01
C GLU A 30 18.54 -1.11 -12.84
N ARG A 31 19.16 -0.24 -12.03
CA ARG A 31 20.61 -0.30 -11.76
C ARG A 31 20.87 -0.92 -10.41
N LYS A 32 21.93 -1.73 -10.30
CA LYS A 32 22.30 -2.35 -9.03
C LYS A 32 22.63 -1.28 -7.99
N GLY A 33 21.86 -1.26 -6.90
CA GLY A 33 21.98 -0.30 -5.79
C GLY A 33 20.81 0.67 -5.66
N GLU A 34 20.02 0.88 -6.71
CA GLU A 34 18.77 1.64 -6.63
C GLU A 34 17.63 0.69 -6.22
N ARG A 35 17.40 0.54 -4.91
CA ARG A 35 16.21 -0.17 -4.42
C ARG A 35 15.01 0.76 -4.45
N TYR A 36 14.05 0.48 -5.32
CA TYR A 36 12.76 1.13 -5.27
C TYR A 36 11.95 0.56 -4.11
N ILE A 37 11.63 1.39 -3.12
CA ILE A 37 10.85 0.98 -1.94
C ILE A 37 9.37 1.28 -2.08
N LEU A 38 8.97 2.08 -3.07
CA LEU A 38 7.59 2.49 -3.28
C LEU A 38 6.74 1.32 -3.78
N GLY A 39 5.57 1.15 -3.18
CA GLY A 39 4.63 0.07 -3.51
C GLY A 39 4.98 -1.28 -2.89
N ASN A 40 6.11 -1.41 -2.20
CA ASN A 40 6.43 -2.59 -1.43
C ASN A 40 5.54 -2.68 -0.19
N ILE A 41 5.20 -3.90 0.22
CA ILE A 41 4.50 -4.19 1.46
C ILE A 41 5.47 -4.85 2.42
N TYR A 42 5.56 -4.33 3.64
CA TYR A 42 6.47 -4.78 4.68
C TYR A 42 5.69 -5.28 5.89
N LYS A 43 6.22 -6.31 6.56
CA LYS A 43 5.81 -6.65 7.92
C LYS A 43 6.66 -5.83 8.89
N GLY A 44 6.08 -4.76 9.42
CA GLY A 44 6.75 -3.83 10.31
C GLY A 44 6.39 -4.02 11.78
N ARG A 45 7.25 -3.53 12.69
CA ARG A 45 6.96 -3.45 14.13
C ARG A 45 6.81 -2.00 14.57
N VAL A 46 5.70 -1.67 15.23
CA VAL A 46 5.46 -0.34 15.79
C VAL A 46 6.48 -0.06 16.90
N THR A 47 7.39 0.89 16.69
CA THR A 47 8.44 1.24 17.66
C THR A 47 7.98 2.29 18.64
N SER A 48 7.10 3.21 18.21
CA SER A 48 6.52 4.25 19.05
C SER A 48 5.20 4.78 18.48
N VAL A 49 4.32 5.26 19.35
CA VAL A 49 3.05 5.89 18.99
C VAL A 49 3.09 7.32 19.52
N LEU A 50 2.79 8.30 18.66
CA LEU A 50 2.89 9.74 18.87
C LEU A 50 1.49 10.39 18.77
N PRO A 51 0.77 10.48 19.89
CA PRO A 51 -0.65 10.84 19.91
C PRO A 51 -0.90 12.33 19.66
N GLY A 52 0.05 13.18 20.06
CA GLY A 52 0.00 14.60 19.72
C GLY A 52 0.18 14.89 18.22
N MET A 53 0.78 13.95 17.49
CA MET A 53 0.98 14.03 16.04
C MET A 53 0.01 13.12 15.27
N GLN A 54 -0.84 12.37 15.97
CA GLN A 54 -1.72 11.35 15.39
C GLN A 54 -0.97 10.39 14.45
N ALA A 55 0.21 9.94 14.87
CA ALA A 55 1.10 9.12 14.06
C ALA A 55 1.83 8.03 14.87
N ALA A 56 2.44 7.08 14.17
CA ALA A 56 3.30 6.06 14.75
C ALA A 56 4.57 5.87 13.90
N PHE A 57 5.65 5.46 14.54
CA PHE A 57 6.85 5.01 13.85
C PHE A 57 6.87 3.48 13.78
N VAL A 58 7.22 2.95 12.62
CA VAL A 58 7.22 1.51 12.31
C VAL A 58 8.59 1.12 11.79
N ASP A 59 9.24 0.17 12.44
CA ASP A 59 10.46 -0.44 11.92
C ASP A 59 10.09 -1.44 10.82
N ILE A 60 10.58 -1.18 9.60
CA ILE A 60 10.37 -2.02 8.41
C ILE A 60 11.68 -2.65 7.90
N GLY A 61 12.77 -2.58 8.68
CA GLY A 61 14.07 -3.14 8.32
C GLY A 61 14.91 -2.27 7.37
N LEU A 62 14.60 -0.98 7.26
CA LEU A 62 15.41 0.02 6.56
C LEU A 62 16.24 0.85 7.55
N ASP A 63 17.12 1.71 7.06
CA ASP A 63 18.02 2.55 7.88
C ASP A 63 17.26 3.49 8.85
N ARG A 64 15.99 3.79 8.56
CA ARG A 64 15.12 4.63 9.38
C ARG A 64 13.73 4.02 9.48
N ASN A 65 13.09 4.23 10.63
CA ASN A 65 11.69 3.84 10.82
C ASN A 65 10.79 4.58 9.82
N ALA A 66 9.82 3.87 9.28
CA ALA A 66 8.73 4.44 8.52
C ALA A 66 7.79 5.25 9.41
N PHE A 67 7.17 6.26 8.83
CA PHE A 67 6.18 7.11 9.48
C PHE A 67 4.78 6.72 8.98
N LEU A 68 3.84 6.53 9.90
CA LEU A 68 2.46 6.15 9.59
C LEU A 68 1.50 7.12 10.28
N HIS A 69 0.71 7.86 9.50
CA HIS A 69 -0.29 8.79 10.03
C HIS A 69 -1.67 8.12 10.17
N VAL A 70 -2.50 8.61 11.09
CA VAL A 70 -3.82 8.04 11.37
C VAL A 70 -4.74 8.01 10.14
N SER A 71 -4.69 9.04 9.30
CA SER A 71 -5.51 9.13 8.08
C SER A 71 -5.20 8.01 7.11
N ASP A 72 -3.93 7.62 7.01
CA ASP A 72 -3.48 6.58 6.08
C ASP A 72 -4.03 5.21 6.50
N ILE A 73 -4.30 5.02 7.80
CA ILE A 73 -4.94 3.81 8.31
C ILE A 73 -6.44 3.85 8.06
N THR A 74 -7.11 4.96 8.42
CA THR A 74 -8.58 5.06 8.35
C THR A 74 -9.09 5.02 6.91
N HIS A 75 -8.40 5.66 5.97
CA HIS A 75 -8.79 5.62 4.56
C HIS A 75 -8.78 4.19 4.00
N HIS A 76 -7.73 3.42 4.30
CA HIS A 76 -7.66 2.03 3.85
C HIS A 76 -8.65 1.10 4.57
N LEU A 77 -9.00 1.37 5.83
CA LEU A 77 -10.04 0.62 6.53
C LEU A 77 -11.43 0.87 5.91
N GLU A 78 -11.77 2.13 5.59
CA GLU A 78 -13.03 2.48 4.92
C GLU A 78 -13.12 1.83 3.53
N GLU A 79 -12.05 1.92 2.72
CA GLU A 79 -11.98 1.27 1.40
C GLU A 79 -12.16 -0.26 1.50
N PHE A 80 -11.57 -0.87 2.53
CA PHE A 80 -11.69 -2.31 2.75
C PHE A 80 -13.10 -2.72 3.19
N GLU A 81 -13.73 -1.97 4.09
CA GLU A 81 -15.12 -2.20 4.50
C GLU A 81 -16.10 -2.05 3.32
N GLU A 82 -15.91 -1.04 2.45
CA GLU A 82 -16.70 -0.87 1.23
C GLU A 82 -16.52 -2.06 0.27
N PHE A 83 -15.28 -2.51 0.10
CA PHE A 83 -14.97 -3.67 -0.73
C PHE A 83 -15.63 -4.95 -0.20
N GLU A 84 -15.50 -5.26 1.09
CA GLU A 84 -16.15 -6.42 1.72
C GLU A 84 -17.67 -6.36 1.59
N ASN A 85 -18.27 -5.20 1.83
CA ASN A 85 -19.71 -5.00 1.66
C ASN A 85 -20.15 -5.22 0.21
N SER A 86 -19.35 -4.80 -0.78
CA SER A 86 -19.65 -5.03 -2.19
C SER A 86 -19.68 -6.53 -2.54
N ILE A 87 -18.76 -7.33 -1.98
CA ILE A 87 -18.71 -8.79 -2.17
C ILE A 87 -19.91 -9.46 -1.46
N ALA A 88 -20.25 -9.02 -0.26
CA ALA A 88 -21.35 -9.58 0.51
C ALA A 88 -22.74 -9.35 -0.14
N VAL A 89 -22.88 -8.31 -0.97
CA VAL A 89 -24.12 -8.00 -1.71
C VAL A 89 -24.34 -8.97 -2.88
N GLU A 90 -23.29 -9.57 -3.45
CA GLU A 90 -23.43 -10.54 -4.55
C GLU A 90 -24.02 -11.90 -4.09
N GLU A 91 -23.86 -12.28 -2.81
CA GLU A 91 -24.45 -13.51 -2.26
C GLU A 91 -25.88 -13.34 -1.72
N LYS A 92 -26.35 -12.11 -1.51
CA LYS A 92 -27.72 -11.85 -1.05
C LYS A 92 -28.34 -10.70 -1.80
N GLY A 93 -29.08 -11.04 -2.85
CA GLY A 93 -30.09 -10.15 -3.40
C GLY A 93 -31.08 -9.73 -2.31
N THR A 94 -30.97 -8.51 -1.82
CA THR A 94 -32.06 -7.60 -1.43
C THR A 94 -31.51 -6.30 -0.85
N SER A 95 -32.04 -5.18 -1.35
CA SER A 95 -31.74 -3.80 -0.97
C SER A 95 -31.66 -3.54 0.54
N LYS A 96 -30.68 -2.73 0.97
CA LYS A 96 -30.87 -1.83 2.12
C LYS A 96 -30.40 -0.41 1.82
N LYS A 97 -31.24 0.50 2.32
CA LYS A 97 -31.28 1.94 2.13
C LYS A 97 -30.02 2.63 2.66
N GLY A 98 -29.65 3.72 1.99
CA GLY A 98 -28.63 4.65 2.45
C GLY A 98 -28.88 5.10 3.88
N GLY A 99 -27.85 4.94 4.70
CA GLY A 99 -27.70 5.58 6.00
C GLY A 99 -26.70 6.71 5.85
N GLU A 100 -27.09 7.90 6.30
CA GLU A 100 -26.24 9.08 6.39
C GLU A 100 -24.94 8.73 7.14
N THR A 101 -23.78 8.95 6.50
CA THR A 101 -22.49 8.89 7.16
C THR A 101 -22.42 10.03 8.17
N LYS A 102 -22.80 9.72 9.42
CA LYS A 102 -22.38 10.53 10.56
C LYS A 102 -20.87 10.62 10.47
N LYS A 103 -20.35 11.83 10.27
CA LYS A 103 -18.93 12.16 10.24
C LYS A 103 -18.36 11.78 11.62
N GLY A 104 -17.98 10.51 11.76
CA GLY A 104 -17.42 9.97 12.99
C GLY A 104 -16.14 10.72 13.30
N GLU A 105 -15.96 11.09 14.56
CA GLU A 105 -14.66 11.53 15.06
C GLU A 105 -13.60 10.52 14.60
N GLN A 106 -12.56 10.99 13.91
CA GLN A 106 -11.50 10.11 13.46
C GLN A 106 -10.90 9.42 14.70
N PRO A 107 -10.78 8.08 14.70
CA PRO A 107 -10.22 7.36 15.83
C PRO A 107 -8.80 7.84 16.08
N SER A 108 -8.39 7.93 17.35
CA SER A 108 -7.03 8.36 17.67
C SER A 108 -6.04 7.27 17.32
N ILE A 109 -4.82 7.66 16.91
CA ILE A 109 -3.75 6.69 16.62
C ILE A 109 -3.46 5.74 17.80
N ARG A 110 -3.71 6.18 19.04
CA ARG A 110 -3.54 5.36 20.26
C ARG A 110 -4.51 4.18 20.33
N ASP A 111 -5.70 4.35 19.75
CA ASP A 111 -6.75 3.35 19.79
C ASP A 111 -6.51 2.28 18.70
N LEU A 112 -5.83 2.66 17.63
CA LEU A 112 -5.51 1.79 16.49
C LEU A 112 -4.20 1.00 16.68
N LEU A 113 -3.16 1.64 17.21
CA LEU A 113 -1.81 1.04 17.27
C LEU A 113 -1.21 1.06 18.68
N LYS A 114 -0.49 -0.01 19.00
CA LYS A 114 0.27 -0.15 20.25
C LYS A 114 1.74 -0.39 19.96
N LYS A 115 2.61 0.13 20.84
CA LYS A 115 4.05 -0.14 20.77
C LYS A 115 4.31 -1.65 20.84
N GLY A 116 5.17 -2.14 19.94
CA GLY A 116 5.54 -3.55 19.82
C GLY A 116 4.63 -4.38 18.91
N GLN A 117 3.47 -3.85 18.52
CA GLN A 117 2.55 -4.49 17.58
C GLN A 117 3.21 -4.72 16.22
N GLU A 118 2.97 -5.87 15.62
CA GLU A 118 3.35 -6.16 14.23
C GLU A 118 2.20 -5.82 13.30
N ILE A 119 2.48 -5.10 12.23
CA ILE A 119 1.50 -4.68 11.22
C ILE A 119 2.06 -4.89 9.81
N LEU A 120 1.17 -4.97 8.83
CA LEU A 120 1.53 -4.82 7.42
C LEU A 120 1.39 -3.34 7.03
N VAL A 121 2.38 -2.81 6.33
CA VAL A 121 2.44 -1.43 5.82
C VAL A 121 2.97 -1.43 4.40
#